data_AF-A0A7W0ZWU3-F1
#
_entry.id   AF-A0A7W0ZWU3-F1
#
_cell.length_a   1.000
_cell.length_b   1.000
_cell.length_c   1.000
_cell.angle_alpha   90.00
_cell.angle_beta   90.00
_cell.angle_gamma   90.00
#
_symmetry.space_group_name_H-M   'P 1'
#
loop_
_entity.id
_entity.type
_entity.pdbx_description
1 polymer ?
#
loop_
_entity_poly.entity_id
_entity_poly.type
_entity_poly.pdbx_seq_one_letter_code
_entity_poly.pdbx_strand_id
1 'polypeptide(L)'
;MKLGIALAMVSVWAIGCSKEAPAGNDRPPLGKERADCRPDKSCDPGLMCLSNLCVQPPPADCTAVAEGLASYDLGNYAEPEERAPVVAAYKASCEKAHVTKEQGECFEKAADKTAAMMCAPFMFAGAKVPGAGSGGGSGDCPKVVARIRQTMQAQMSQVTDPQTVQMMTKAFTVMQESCEQDAWPAALKTCILQAGDGTDAMSQCNQHMAPDVQQKFAERMMKMMQTTTPTPTP
;
A
#
# COMPACT_ATOMS: atom_id res chain seq x y z
N MET A 1 88.13 -7.00 -6.75
CA MET A 1 87.87 -6.86 -5.29
C MET A 1 87.30 -5.49 -5.01
N LYS A 2 86.00 -5.41 -4.72
CA LYS A 2 85.35 -4.67 -3.61
C LYS A 2 83.85 -4.57 -3.91
N LEU A 3 83.16 -5.55 -3.33
CA LEU A 3 81.71 -5.59 -3.10
C LEU A 3 81.36 -4.45 -2.12
N GLY A 4 80.36 -3.63 -2.45
CA GLY A 4 79.76 -2.66 -1.55
C GLY A 4 78.27 -2.94 -1.40
N ILE A 5 77.91 -3.68 -0.35
CA ILE A 5 76.52 -4.00 0.02
C ILE A 5 76.01 -2.85 0.89
N ALA A 6 75.00 -2.12 0.41
CA ALA A 6 74.26 -1.16 1.22
C ALA A 6 72.99 -1.84 1.76
N LEU A 7 73.00 -2.15 3.06
CA LEU A 7 71.80 -2.54 3.82
C LEU A 7 70.93 -1.30 4.05
N ALA A 8 69.75 -1.25 3.43
CA ALA A 8 68.71 -0.30 3.81
C ALA A 8 67.83 -0.95 4.90
N MET A 9 67.89 -0.40 6.12
CA MET A 9 67.00 -0.74 7.23
C MET A 9 65.56 -0.33 6.89
N VAL A 10 64.66 -1.30 6.86
CA VAL A 10 63.21 -1.10 6.79
C VAL A 10 62.70 -0.88 8.21
N SER A 11 62.38 0.37 8.55
CA SER A 11 61.69 0.73 9.80
C SER A 11 60.19 0.54 9.62
N VAL A 12 59.66 -0.62 10.05
CA VAL A 12 58.22 -0.88 10.13
C VAL A 12 57.66 -0.12 11.34
N TRP A 13 57.06 1.05 11.11
CA TRP A 13 56.24 1.71 12.11
C TRP A 13 54.87 1.02 12.14
N ALA A 14 54.61 0.32 13.24
CA ALA A 14 53.27 -0.15 13.58
C ALA A 14 52.40 1.07 13.94
N ILE A 15 51.70 1.63 12.95
CA ILE A 15 50.63 2.58 13.17
C ILE A 15 49.43 1.78 13.69
N GLY A 16 49.38 1.57 15.00
CA GLY A 16 48.17 1.14 15.67
C GLY A 16 47.13 2.24 15.54
N CYS A 17 46.01 1.95 14.87
CA CYS A 17 44.84 2.81 14.81
C CYS A 17 44.15 2.87 16.19
N SER A 18 44.77 3.50 17.19
CA SER A 18 44.09 3.95 18.40
C SER A 18 43.31 5.21 18.05
N LYS A 19 42.06 5.01 17.61
CA LYS A 19 41.12 6.10 17.38
C LYS A 19 40.67 6.59 18.77
N GLU A 20 41.38 7.57 19.33
CA GLU A 20 40.90 8.35 20.46
C GLU A 20 39.51 8.89 20.11
N ALA A 21 38.49 8.42 20.84
CA ALA A 21 37.14 8.92 20.69
C ALA A 21 37.14 10.41 21.07
N PRO A 22 36.62 11.32 20.22
CA PRO A 22 36.57 12.73 20.54
C PRO A 22 35.79 12.93 21.84
N ALA A 23 36.44 13.50 22.84
CA ALA A 23 35.86 13.90 24.12
C ALA A 23 35.02 15.19 24.00
N GLY A 24 34.17 15.24 22.98
CA GLY A 24 33.20 16.30 22.75
C GLY A 24 31.79 15.72 22.84
N ASN A 25 30.86 16.47 23.42
CA ASN A 25 29.42 16.15 23.50
C ASN A 25 28.71 16.04 22.12
N ASP A 26 29.45 15.94 21.02
CA ASP A 26 28.96 15.83 19.65
C ASP A 26 28.68 14.37 19.25
N ARG A 27 28.22 13.54 20.18
CA ARG A 27 27.68 12.22 19.80
C ARG A 27 26.35 12.46 19.08
N PRO A 28 26.17 11.93 17.85
CA PRO A 28 24.89 12.02 17.19
C PRO A 28 23.82 11.39 18.09
N PRO A 29 22.60 11.96 18.13
CA PRO A 29 21.51 11.44 18.92
C PRO A 29 21.31 9.93 18.70
N LEU A 30 21.09 9.18 19.77
CA LEU A 30 20.81 7.74 19.71
C LEU A 30 19.66 7.46 18.74
N GLY A 31 19.81 6.41 17.94
CA GLY A 31 18.81 6.02 16.94
C GLY A 31 18.99 6.65 15.56
N LYS A 32 19.84 7.67 15.39
CA LYS A 32 20.12 8.28 14.08
C LYS A 32 21.08 7.45 13.24
N GLU A 33 21.13 7.70 11.93
CA GLU A 33 22.04 7.02 11.02
C GLU A 33 23.49 7.12 11.51
N ARG A 34 24.16 5.97 11.59
CA ARG A 34 25.54 5.77 12.10
C ARG A 34 25.75 6.11 13.58
N ALA A 35 24.68 6.38 14.33
CA ALA A 35 24.73 6.51 15.78
C ALA A 35 24.49 5.16 16.46
N ASP A 36 24.77 5.12 17.76
CA ASP A 36 24.41 3.97 18.59
C ASP A 36 22.90 3.76 18.58
N CYS A 37 22.48 2.49 18.56
CA CYS A 37 21.08 2.14 18.72
C CYS A 37 20.55 2.62 20.07
N ARG A 38 19.24 2.84 20.13
CA ARG A 38 18.57 3.09 21.41
C ARG A 38 18.67 1.85 22.31
N PRO A 39 18.50 1.98 23.64
CA PRO A 39 18.61 0.85 24.57
C PRO A 39 17.69 -0.33 24.25
N ASP A 40 16.55 -0.05 23.61
CA ASP A 40 15.57 -1.04 23.14
C ASP A 40 15.93 -1.66 21.77
N LYS A 41 17.13 -1.40 21.25
CA LYS A 41 17.61 -1.80 19.91
C LYS A 41 16.82 -1.20 18.76
N SER A 42 16.09 -0.11 18.99
CA SER A 42 15.41 0.64 17.93
C SER A 42 16.28 1.75 17.35
N CYS A 43 15.91 2.18 16.15
CA CYS A 43 16.48 3.30 15.42
C CYS A 43 15.34 4.20 14.91
N ASP A 44 15.69 5.35 14.33
CA ASP A 44 14.72 6.21 13.65
C ASP A 44 14.04 5.45 12.49
N PRO A 45 12.80 5.84 12.08
CA PRO A 45 12.07 5.14 11.03
C PRO A 45 12.88 4.94 9.75
N GLY A 46 12.92 3.71 9.25
CA GLY A 46 13.69 3.34 8.06
C GLY A 46 15.14 2.90 8.33
N LEU A 47 15.59 2.91 9.59
CA LEU A 47 16.90 2.39 10.00
C LEU A 47 16.76 1.08 10.77
N MET A 48 17.77 0.22 10.67
CA MET A 48 17.87 -1.02 11.42
C MET A 48 19.08 -1.01 12.36
N CYS A 49 18.93 -1.61 13.54
CA CYS A 49 20.04 -1.76 14.48
C CYS A 49 20.90 -2.97 14.11
N LEU A 50 22.10 -2.74 13.59
CA LEU A 50 23.07 -3.77 13.27
C LEU A 50 24.34 -3.55 14.09
N SER A 51 24.67 -4.50 14.97
CA SER A 51 25.87 -4.44 15.81
C SER A 51 25.99 -3.16 16.66
N ASN A 52 24.87 -2.76 17.28
CA ASN A 52 24.70 -1.51 18.05
C ASN A 52 24.78 -0.22 17.24
N LEU A 53 24.82 -0.27 15.91
CA LEU A 53 24.75 0.92 15.07
C LEU A 53 23.46 0.95 14.26
N CYS A 54 22.84 2.12 14.18
CA CYS A 54 21.70 2.35 13.31
C CYS A 54 22.19 2.55 11.87
N VAL A 55 21.90 1.58 11.01
CA VAL A 55 22.31 1.59 9.61
C VAL A 55 21.09 1.60 8.71
N GLN A 56 21.21 2.27 7.57
CA GLN A 56 20.19 2.21 6.54
C GLN A 56 20.28 0.83 5.85
N PRO A 57 19.16 0.08 5.76
CA PRO A 57 19.14 -1.16 5.00
C PRO A 57 19.44 -0.90 3.52
N PRO A 58 19.99 -1.88 2.79
CA PRO A 58 20.19 -1.74 1.36
C PRO A 58 18.85 -1.46 0.67
N PRO A 59 18.77 -0.47 -0.23
CA PRO A 59 17.53 -0.16 -0.94
C PRO A 59 17.16 -1.27 -1.94
N ALA A 60 15.88 -1.41 -2.24
CA ALA A 60 15.41 -2.25 -3.34
C ALA A 60 15.81 -1.67 -4.71
N ASP A 61 15.76 -2.51 -5.75
CA ASP A 61 15.73 -2.02 -7.12
C ASP A 61 14.32 -1.47 -7.43
N CYS A 62 14.15 -0.17 -7.21
CA CYS A 62 12.88 0.50 -7.46
C CYS A 62 12.47 0.53 -8.94
N THR A 63 13.37 0.22 -9.88
CA THR A 63 12.98 0.05 -11.29
C THR A 63 12.31 -1.31 -11.48
N ALA A 64 12.92 -2.39 -10.97
CA ALA A 64 12.34 -3.73 -11.04
C ALA A 64 10.99 -3.82 -10.30
N VAL A 65 10.90 -3.24 -9.09
CA VAL A 65 9.63 -3.16 -8.34
C VAL A 65 8.55 -2.43 -9.15
N ALA A 66 8.90 -1.32 -9.77
CA ALA A 66 7.95 -0.52 -10.54
C ALA A 66 7.46 -1.22 -11.81
N GLU A 67 8.34 -1.95 -12.51
CA GLU A 67 7.97 -2.74 -13.67
C GLU A 67 7.06 -3.92 -13.31
N GLY A 68 7.35 -4.62 -12.21
CA GLY A 68 6.49 -5.69 -11.69
C GLY A 68 5.10 -5.17 -11.33
N LEU A 69 5.02 -4.08 -10.58
CA LEU A 69 3.75 -3.45 -10.19
C LEU A 69 2.96 -2.92 -11.39
N ALA A 70 3.62 -2.29 -12.36
CA ALA A 70 2.97 -1.85 -13.59
C ALA A 70 2.41 -3.03 -14.41
N SER A 71 3.05 -4.19 -14.35
CA SER A 71 2.58 -5.41 -15.03
C SER A 71 1.32 -5.99 -14.39
N TYR A 72 1.13 -5.86 -13.07
CA TYR A 72 -0.14 -6.21 -12.45
C TYR A 72 -1.28 -5.25 -12.85
N ASP A 73 -0.97 -3.97 -13.09
CA ASP A 73 -1.97 -2.95 -13.38
C ASP A 73 -2.43 -2.92 -14.82
N LEU A 74 -1.48 -3.02 -15.74
CA LEU A 74 -1.73 -2.89 -17.17
C LEU A 74 -1.71 -4.25 -17.90
N GLY A 75 -1.30 -5.31 -17.20
CA GLY A 75 -1.03 -6.61 -17.81
C GLY A 75 0.33 -6.66 -18.52
N ASN A 76 0.68 -7.85 -19.01
CA ASN A 76 1.98 -8.10 -19.66
C ASN A 76 2.12 -7.49 -21.07
N TYR A 77 1.01 -7.12 -21.70
CA TYR A 77 0.95 -6.67 -23.10
C TYR A 77 0.72 -5.17 -23.28
N ALA A 78 0.77 -4.38 -22.19
CA ALA A 78 0.63 -2.94 -22.29
C ALA A 78 1.79 -2.33 -23.08
N GLU A 79 1.45 -1.44 -24.02
CA GLU A 79 2.42 -0.74 -24.87
C GLU A 79 3.39 0.10 -24.02
N PRO A 80 4.65 0.28 -24.46
CA PRO A 80 5.67 1.01 -23.71
C PRO A 80 5.24 2.42 -23.29
N GLU A 81 4.50 3.12 -24.16
CA GLU A 81 4.02 4.48 -23.93
C GLU A 81 2.96 4.55 -22.82
N GLU A 82 2.10 3.54 -22.71
CA GLU A 82 1.10 3.43 -21.64
C GLU A 82 1.75 3.00 -20.32
N ARG A 83 2.76 2.14 -20.40
CA ARG A 83 3.50 1.61 -19.24
C ARG A 83 4.41 2.64 -18.57
N ALA A 84 5.10 3.45 -19.35
CA ALA A 84 6.08 4.42 -18.86
C ALA A 84 5.58 5.33 -17.71
N PRO A 85 4.40 5.99 -17.80
CA PRO A 85 3.91 6.83 -16.70
C PRO A 85 3.57 6.03 -15.43
N VAL A 86 3.09 4.79 -15.55
CA VAL A 86 2.78 3.92 -14.40
C VAL A 86 4.06 3.47 -13.70
N VAL A 87 5.05 3.03 -14.47
CA VAL A 87 6.38 2.67 -13.94
C VAL A 87 7.03 3.86 -13.26
N ALA A 88 7.00 5.05 -13.88
CA ALA A 88 7.56 6.26 -13.27
C ALA A 88 6.90 6.60 -11.92
N ALA A 89 5.57 6.47 -11.82
CA ALA A 89 4.84 6.73 -10.59
C ALA A 89 5.14 5.70 -9.49
N TYR A 90 5.21 4.40 -9.82
CA TYR A 90 5.60 3.37 -8.86
C TYR A 90 7.05 3.52 -8.41
N LYS A 91 7.96 3.84 -9.32
CA LYS A 91 9.37 4.07 -9.00
C LYS A 91 9.53 5.23 -8.01
N ALA A 92 8.90 6.37 -8.29
CA ALA A 92 8.92 7.51 -7.39
C ALA A 92 8.32 7.17 -6.01
N SER A 93 7.29 6.32 -5.96
CA SER A 93 6.69 5.87 -4.71
C SER A 93 7.62 4.93 -3.93
N CYS A 94 8.29 4.01 -4.62
CA CYS A 94 9.29 3.10 -4.04
C CYS A 94 10.46 3.87 -3.42
N GLU A 95 10.99 4.86 -4.16
CA GLU A 95 12.10 5.70 -3.70
C GLU A 95 11.71 6.55 -2.48
N LYS A 96 10.54 7.18 -2.53
CA LYS A 96 9.99 7.99 -1.41
C LYS A 96 9.74 7.15 -0.16
N ALA A 97 9.30 5.91 -0.35
CA ALA A 97 9.00 4.98 0.74
C ALA A 97 10.26 4.34 1.35
N HIS A 98 11.44 4.52 0.72
CA HIS A 98 12.67 3.84 1.12
C HIS A 98 12.50 2.31 1.20
N VAL A 99 11.88 1.72 0.18
CA VAL A 99 11.66 0.27 0.12
C VAL A 99 13.01 -0.46 0.23
N THR A 100 13.08 -1.39 1.18
CA THR A 100 14.31 -2.14 1.45
C THR A 100 14.47 -3.30 0.49
N LYS A 101 15.70 -3.80 0.33
CA LYS A 101 16.00 -4.97 -0.51
C LYS A 101 15.10 -6.16 -0.19
N GLU A 102 14.87 -6.46 1.10
CA GLU A 102 14.02 -7.56 1.56
C GLU A 102 12.56 -7.38 1.10
N GLN A 103 12.07 -6.13 1.12
CA GLN A 103 10.74 -5.81 0.59
C GLN A 103 10.71 -5.92 -0.94
N GLY A 104 11.77 -5.51 -1.63
CA GLY A 104 11.95 -5.75 -3.07
C GLY A 104 11.87 -7.23 -3.43
N GLU A 105 12.58 -8.10 -2.69
CA GLU A 105 12.51 -9.55 -2.87
C GLU A 105 11.12 -10.13 -2.56
N CYS A 106 10.37 -9.52 -1.64
CA CYS A 106 8.96 -9.85 -1.40
C CYS A 106 8.10 -9.48 -2.62
N PHE A 107 8.30 -8.30 -3.22
CA PHE A 107 7.60 -7.89 -4.44
C PHE A 107 7.84 -8.87 -5.59
N GLU A 108 9.08 -9.29 -5.80
CA GLU A 108 9.44 -10.25 -6.87
C GLU A 108 8.74 -11.61 -6.71
N LYS A 109 8.40 -12.01 -5.48
CA LYS A 109 7.73 -13.28 -5.16
C LYS A 109 6.22 -13.16 -5.08
N ALA A 110 5.67 -11.95 -5.17
CA ALA A 110 4.23 -11.74 -5.06
C ALA A 110 3.50 -12.37 -6.25
N ALA A 111 2.41 -13.09 -5.99
CA ALA A 111 1.61 -13.71 -7.05
C ALA A 111 0.73 -12.69 -7.78
N ASP A 112 0.32 -11.64 -7.08
CA ASP A 112 -0.58 -10.61 -7.56
C ASP A 112 -0.33 -9.28 -6.81
N LYS A 113 -1.03 -8.23 -7.27
CA LYS A 113 -0.95 -6.89 -6.67
C LYS A 113 -1.31 -6.85 -5.19
N THR A 114 -2.26 -7.67 -4.75
CA THR A 114 -2.70 -7.69 -3.35
C THR A 114 -1.58 -8.23 -2.46
N ALA A 115 -0.96 -9.34 -2.87
CA ALA A 115 0.23 -9.88 -2.20
C ALA A 115 1.38 -8.87 -2.20
N ALA A 116 1.61 -8.18 -3.32
CA ALA A 116 2.64 -7.14 -3.44
C ALA A 116 2.39 -5.97 -2.46
N MET A 117 1.14 -5.52 -2.29
CA MET A 117 0.80 -4.45 -1.34
C MET A 117 1.15 -4.78 0.11
N MET A 118 1.15 -6.07 0.48
CA MET A 118 1.52 -6.52 1.82
C MET A 118 3.03 -6.44 2.08
N CYS A 119 3.87 -6.38 1.04
CA CYS A 119 5.33 -6.29 1.17
C CYS A 119 5.79 -4.92 1.70
N ALA A 120 5.14 -3.84 1.27
CA ALA A 120 5.44 -2.48 1.72
C ALA A 120 4.20 -1.58 1.75
N PRO A 121 3.28 -1.73 2.73
CA PRO A 121 2.00 -1.02 2.75
C PRO A 121 2.13 0.52 2.71
N PHE A 122 3.20 1.05 3.30
CA PHE A 122 3.48 2.48 3.35
C PHE A 122 3.86 3.08 1.98
N MET A 123 4.30 2.27 1.01
CA MET A 123 4.56 2.71 -0.36
C MET A 123 3.27 3.13 -1.08
N PHE A 124 2.15 2.55 -0.69
CA PHE A 124 0.84 2.80 -1.30
C PHE A 124 0.02 3.86 -0.54
N ALA A 125 0.51 4.32 0.62
CA ALA A 125 -0.14 5.34 1.42
C ALA A 125 0.05 6.74 0.79
N GLY A 126 -0.91 7.16 -0.04
CA GLY A 126 -0.99 8.53 -0.58
C GLY A 126 -0.30 8.75 -1.93
N ALA A 127 0.21 7.71 -2.58
CA ALA A 127 0.72 7.80 -3.94
C ALA A 127 -0.45 7.81 -4.94
N LYS A 128 -0.52 8.85 -5.79
CA LYS A 128 -1.37 8.86 -6.98
C LYS A 128 -0.71 7.99 -8.07
N VAL A 129 -0.72 6.67 -7.92
CA VAL A 129 -0.20 5.79 -8.97
C VAL A 129 -1.31 5.53 -10.00
N PRO A 130 -1.08 5.83 -11.29
CA PRO A 130 -2.02 5.47 -12.35
C PRO A 130 -2.13 3.95 -12.44
N GLY A 131 -3.35 3.40 -12.45
CA GLY A 131 -3.59 1.95 -12.36
C GLY A 131 -3.69 1.41 -10.92
N ALA A 132 -2.94 1.96 -9.98
CA ALA A 132 -3.21 1.81 -8.54
C ALA A 132 -4.30 2.78 -8.11
N GLY A 133 -5.51 2.57 -8.63
CA GLY A 133 -6.76 3.03 -8.04
C GLY A 133 -6.69 4.40 -7.38
N SER A 134 -6.01 5.36 -8.00
CA SER A 134 -5.86 6.70 -7.47
C SER A 134 -7.09 7.49 -7.87
N GLY A 135 -8.22 7.10 -7.30
CA GLY A 135 -9.52 7.68 -7.65
C GLY A 135 -10.64 7.24 -6.72
N GLY A 136 -10.30 7.06 -5.46
CA GLY A 136 -11.27 6.89 -4.40
C GLY A 136 -10.55 6.41 -3.17
N GLY A 137 -9.83 7.32 -2.51
CA GLY A 137 -9.50 7.10 -1.10
C GLY A 137 -10.78 6.67 -0.39
N SER A 138 -10.66 5.96 0.73
CA SER A 138 -11.82 5.65 1.58
C SER A 138 -12.79 6.82 1.75
N GLY A 139 -12.34 8.07 1.62
CA GLY A 139 -13.16 9.28 1.56
C GLY A 139 -14.25 9.37 0.46
N ASP A 140 -14.18 8.64 -0.65
CA ASP A 140 -15.27 8.63 -1.65
C ASP A 140 -16.29 7.52 -1.42
N CYS A 141 -15.96 6.48 -0.64
CA CYS A 141 -16.91 5.43 -0.28
C CYS A 141 -18.14 5.98 0.46
N PRO A 142 -18.01 6.91 1.43
CA PRO A 142 -19.16 7.61 2.01
C PRO A 142 -20.02 8.34 0.97
N LYS A 143 -19.41 8.97 -0.05
CA LYS A 143 -20.15 9.67 -1.11
C LYS A 143 -20.89 8.69 -2.03
N VAL A 144 -20.24 7.59 -2.40
CA VAL A 144 -20.82 6.51 -3.21
C VAL A 144 -22.04 5.92 -2.49
N VAL A 145 -21.89 5.55 -1.21
CA VAL A 145 -22.97 4.98 -0.40
C VAL A 145 -24.09 6.01 -0.17
N ALA A 146 -23.75 7.28 0.06
CA ALA A 146 -24.75 8.35 0.17
C ALA A 146 -25.54 8.51 -1.13
N ARG A 147 -24.88 8.45 -2.30
CA ARG A 147 -25.54 8.53 -3.61
C ARG A 147 -26.46 7.34 -3.84
N ILE A 148 -26.00 6.11 -3.58
CA ILE A 148 -26.83 4.90 -3.73
C ILE A 148 -28.03 4.97 -2.77
N ARG A 149 -27.82 5.40 -1.52
CA ARG A 149 -28.89 5.59 -0.55
C ARG A 149 -29.93 6.60 -1.05
N GLN A 150 -29.49 7.74 -1.58
CA GLN A 150 -30.38 8.75 -2.14
C GLN A 150 -31.22 8.18 -3.29
N THR A 151 -30.59 7.46 -4.23
CA THR A 151 -31.29 6.84 -5.37
C THR A 151 -32.31 5.79 -4.91
N MET A 152 -31.94 4.95 -3.94
CA MET A 152 -32.83 3.94 -3.36
C MET A 152 -33.99 4.56 -2.58
N GLN A 153 -33.74 5.61 -1.80
CA GLN A 153 -34.79 6.32 -1.07
C GLN A 153 -35.80 7.00 -2.00
N ALA A 154 -35.35 7.53 -3.14
CA ALA A 154 -36.23 8.11 -4.15
C ALA A 154 -37.21 7.06 -4.73
N GLN A 155 -36.76 5.81 -4.91
CA GLN A 155 -37.61 4.73 -5.40
C GLN A 155 -38.52 4.13 -4.33
N MET A 156 -38.05 4.09 -3.08
CA MET A 156 -38.75 3.45 -1.96
C MET A 156 -39.43 4.45 -1.03
N SER A 157 -39.84 5.61 -1.55
CA SER A 157 -40.50 6.65 -0.75
C SER A 157 -41.77 6.17 -0.02
N GLN A 158 -42.33 5.03 -0.44
CA GLN A 158 -43.52 4.41 0.16
C GLN A 158 -43.20 3.27 1.16
N VAL A 159 -41.94 2.87 1.32
CA VAL A 159 -41.57 1.80 2.26
C VAL A 159 -41.47 2.39 3.66
N THR A 160 -42.54 2.23 4.45
CA THR A 160 -42.60 2.67 5.86
C THR A 160 -42.36 1.54 6.86
N ASP A 161 -42.22 0.29 6.39
CA ASP A 161 -42.01 -0.86 7.25
C ASP A 161 -40.66 -0.75 8.00
N PRO A 162 -40.66 -0.74 9.35
CA PRO A 162 -39.44 -0.55 10.14
C PRO A 162 -38.37 -1.63 9.92
N GLN A 163 -38.78 -2.89 9.69
CA GLN A 163 -37.84 -3.98 9.45
C GLN A 163 -37.11 -3.79 8.12
N THR A 164 -37.84 -3.39 7.08
CA THR A 164 -37.26 -3.14 5.76
C THR A 164 -36.30 -1.95 5.81
N VAL A 165 -36.64 -0.85 6.51
CA VAL A 165 -35.74 0.29 6.72
C VAL A 165 -34.46 -0.11 7.46
N GLN A 166 -34.57 -0.98 8.47
CA GLN A 166 -33.40 -1.50 9.19
C GLN A 166 -32.52 -2.38 8.30
N MET A 167 -33.13 -3.25 7.48
CA MET A 167 -32.42 -4.08 6.51
C MET A 167 -31.65 -3.23 5.51
N MET A 168 -32.27 -2.20 4.93
CA MET A 168 -31.60 -1.28 4.01
C MET A 168 -30.42 -0.57 4.68
N THR A 169 -30.60 -0.12 5.93
CA THR A 169 -29.53 0.54 6.68
C THR A 169 -28.32 -0.39 6.83
N LYS A 170 -28.54 -1.66 7.20
CA LYS A 170 -27.50 -2.68 7.27
C LYS A 170 -26.85 -2.97 5.92
N ALA A 171 -27.65 -3.03 4.85
CA ALA A 171 -27.15 -3.21 3.48
C ALA A 171 -26.20 -2.08 3.07
N PHE A 172 -26.53 -0.82 3.39
CA PHE A 172 -25.63 0.31 3.12
C PHE A 172 -24.33 0.25 3.93
N THR A 173 -24.37 -0.24 5.17
CA THR A 173 -23.15 -0.47 5.96
C THR A 173 -22.26 -1.52 5.30
N VAL A 174 -22.82 -2.66 4.89
CA VAL A 174 -22.07 -3.72 4.18
C VAL A 174 -21.47 -3.20 2.87
N MET A 175 -22.20 -2.36 2.15
CA MET A 175 -21.73 -1.74 0.91
C MET A 175 -20.58 -0.76 1.17
N GLN A 176 -20.64 0.02 2.24
CA GLN A 176 -19.54 0.89 2.65
C GLN A 176 -18.29 0.08 3.00
N GLU A 177 -18.45 -0.95 3.82
CA GLU A 177 -17.37 -1.86 4.20
C GLU A 177 -16.75 -2.54 2.99
N SER A 178 -17.55 -2.99 2.02
CA SER A 178 -17.05 -3.56 0.77
C SER A 178 -16.28 -2.52 -0.05
N CYS A 179 -16.79 -1.29 -0.16
CA CYS A 179 -16.11 -0.23 -0.88
C CYS A 179 -14.73 0.09 -0.29
N GLU A 180 -14.63 0.11 1.04
CA GLU A 180 -13.41 0.43 1.79
C GLU A 180 -12.43 -0.75 1.82
N GLN A 181 -12.91 -1.96 2.10
CA GLN A 181 -12.06 -3.15 2.28
C GLN A 181 -11.65 -3.80 0.96
N ASP A 182 -12.53 -3.80 -0.05
CA ASP A 182 -12.26 -4.45 -1.34
C ASP A 182 -11.71 -3.47 -2.38
N ALA A 183 -11.37 -2.25 -1.95
CA ALA A 183 -10.76 -1.22 -2.79
C ALA A 183 -11.47 -1.04 -4.15
N TRP A 184 -12.78 -0.77 -4.11
CA TRP A 184 -13.60 -0.64 -5.32
C TRP A 184 -12.91 0.23 -6.40
N PRO A 185 -12.95 -0.18 -7.68
CA PRO A 185 -12.29 0.56 -8.75
C PRO A 185 -12.77 2.01 -8.83
N ALA A 186 -11.84 2.93 -9.14
CA ALA A 186 -12.17 4.35 -9.31
C ALA A 186 -13.24 4.59 -10.40
N ALA A 187 -13.20 3.80 -11.48
CA ALA A 187 -14.19 3.83 -12.55
C ALA A 187 -15.60 3.50 -12.04
N LEU A 188 -15.73 2.49 -11.17
CA LEU A 188 -17.00 2.14 -10.54
C LEU A 188 -17.52 3.28 -9.65
N LYS A 189 -16.67 3.79 -8.75
CA LYS A 189 -17.03 4.91 -7.85
C LYS A 189 -17.48 6.14 -8.65
N THR A 190 -16.72 6.49 -9.69
CA THR A 190 -17.03 7.63 -10.58
C THR A 190 -18.34 7.42 -11.33
N CYS A 191 -18.54 6.22 -11.89
CA CYS A 191 -19.79 5.86 -12.54
C CYS A 191 -20.98 6.06 -11.60
N ILE A 192 -20.90 5.54 -10.37
CA ILE A 192 -22.00 5.65 -9.39
C ILE A 192 -22.26 7.12 -9.02
N LEU A 193 -21.22 7.91 -8.83
CA LEU A 193 -21.34 9.33 -8.47
C LEU A 193 -21.90 10.17 -9.63
N GLN A 194 -21.69 9.76 -10.87
CA GLN A 194 -22.18 10.43 -12.08
C GLN A 194 -23.49 9.85 -12.62
N ALA A 195 -23.89 8.67 -12.15
CA ALA A 195 -25.12 8.01 -12.55
C ALA A 195 -26.32 8.92 -12.28
N GLY A 196 -27.20 9.05 -13.28
CA GLY A 196 -28.48 9.74 -13.14
C GLY A 196 -29.38 9.07 -12.09
N ASP A 197 -30.52 9.68 -11.81
CA ASP A 197 -31.49 9.08 -10.91
C ASP A 197 -32.15 7.87 -11.59
N GLY A 198 -32.17 6.72 -10.90
CA GLY A 198 -32.79 5.48 -11.39
C GLY A 198 -31.91 4.24 -11.23
N THR A 199 -32.55 3.07 -11.15
CA THR A 199 -31.90 1.76 -11.01
C THR A 199 -31.12 1.36 -12.25
N ASP A 200 -31.57 1.78 -13.43
CA ASP A 200 -30.92 1.44 -14.70
C ASP A 200 -29.57 2.17 -14.86
N ALA A 201 -29.45 3.38 -14.31
CA ALA A 201 -28.18 4.10 -14.29
C ALA A 201 -27.17 3.42 -13.36
N MET A 202 -27.64 2.83 -12.25
CA MET A 202 -26.78 2.11 -11.32
C MET A 202 -26.35 0.74 -11.86
N SER A 203 -27.24 0.03 -12.57
CA SER A 203 -26.93 -1.28 -13.15
C SER A 203 -25.85 -1.20 -14.23
N GLN A 204 -25.80 -0.09 -14.98
CA GLN A 204 -24.71 0.17 -15.94
C GLN A 204 -23.34 0.26 -15.26
N CYS A 205 -23.28 0.69 -14.00
CA CYS A 205 -22.02 0.75 -13.27
C CYS A 205 -21.48 -0.63 -12.86
N ASN A 206 -22.33 -1.67 -12.81
CA ASN A 206 -21.93 -3.02 -12.40
C ASN A 206 -20.85 -3.62 -13.33
N GLN A 207 -20.77 -3.18 -14.59
CA GLN A 207 -19.73 -3.61 -15.52
C GLN A 207 -18.31 -3.19 -15.07
N HIS A 208 -18.20 -2.18 -14.21
CA HIS A 208 -16.94 -1.72 -13.65
C HIS A 208 -16.57 -2.42 -12.33
N MET A 209 -17.44 -3.29 -11.82
CA MET A 209 -17.17 -4.09 -10.63
C MET A 209 -16.41 -5.35 -11.04
N ALA A 210 -15.22 -5.54 -10.51
CA ALA A 210 -14.42 -6.74 -10.76
C ALA A 210 -15.16 -8.00 -10.24
N PRO A 211 -15.01 -9.17 -10.89
CA PRO A 211 -15.72 -10.38 -10.50
C PRO A 211 -15.49 -10.80 -9.05
N ASP A 212 -14.27 -10.60 -8.53
CA ASP A 212 -13.92 -10.92 -7.15
C ASP A 212 -14.64 -9.99 -6.15
N VAL A 213 -14.76 -8.70 -6.48
CA VAL A 213 -15.54 -7.72 -5.69
C VAL A 213 -17.03 -8.09 -5.71
N GLN A 214 -17.57 -8.46 -6.88
CA GLN A 214 -18.97 -8.91 -6.99
C GLN A 214 -19.23 -10.14 -6.09
N GLN A 215 -18.34 -11.13 -6.13
CA GLN A 215 -18.46 -12.33 -5.32
C GLN A 215 -18.42 -12.02 -3.81
N LYS A 216 -17.41 -11.26 -3.36
CA LYS A 216 -17.28 -10.87 -1.95
C LYS A 216 -18.47 -10.03 -1.47
N PHE A 217 -18.95 -9.12 -2.31
CA PHE A 217 -20.13 -8.31 -2.00
C PHE A 217 -21.38 -9.18 -1.86
N ALA A 218 -21.61 -10.13 -2.78
CA ALA A 218 -22.72 -11.07 -2.70
C ALA A 218 -22.66 -11.95 -1.45
N GLU A 219 -21.48 -12.46 -1.08
CA GLU A 219 -21.27 -13.23 0.15
C GLU A 219 -21.60 -12.43 1.40
N ARG A 220 -21.13 -11.17 1.50
CA ARG A 220 -21.45 -10.30 2.64
C ARG A 220 -22.95 -9.97 2.71
N MET A 221 -23.59 -9.72 1.56
CA MET A 221 -25.03 -9.49 1.49
C MET A 221 -25.85 -10.72 1.92
N MET A 222 -25.48 -11.92 1.46
CA MET A 222 -26.11 -13.17 1.90
C MET A 222 -25.94 -13.39 3.40
N LYS A 223 -24.73 -13.17 3.93
CA LYS A 223 -24.46 -13.27 5.36
C LYS A 223 -25.32 -12.29 6.17
N MET A 224 -25.46 -11.05 5.71
CA MET A 224 -26.34 -10.07 6.33
C MET A 224 -27.80 -10.57 6.36
N MET A 225 -28.32 -11.06 5.24
CA MET A 225 -29.70 -11.58 5.14
C MET A 225 -29.97 -12.72 6.12
N GLN A 226 -29.03 -13.66 6.26
CA GLN A 226 -29.14 -14.78 7.21
C GLN A 226 -29.27 -14.29 8.66
N THR A 227 -28.50 -13.25 9.03
CA THR A 227 -28.52 -12.69 10.39
C THR A 227 -29.75 -11.83 10.69
N THR A 228 -30.52 -11.43 9.69
CA THR A 228 -31.75 -10.64 9.85
C THR A 228 -33.03 -11.47 9.89
N THR A 229 -32.95 -12.79 9.68
CA THR A 229 -34.13 -13.65 9.77
C THR A 229 -34.66 -13.64 11.21
N PRO A 230 -35.89 -13.17 11.46
CA PRO A 230 -36.44 -13.15 12.81
C PRO A 230 -36.50 -14.57 13.34
N THR A 231 -35.95 -14.80 14.54
CA THR A 231 -36.10 -16.07 15.25
C THR A 231 -37.59 -16.34 15.40
N PRO A 232 -38.11 -17.49 14.93
CA PRO A 232 -39.54 -17.79 15.08
C PRO A 232 -39.88 -17.78 16.56
N THR A 233 -40.78 -16.89 16.96
CA THR A 233 -41.30 -16.83 18.32
C THR A 233 -42.08 -18.12 18.59
N PRO A 234 -41.77 -18.87 19.66
CA PRO A 234 -42.49 -20.09 20.00
C PRO A 234 -43.95 -19.83 20.39
#